data_AF-A0A8G2I305-F1
#
_entry.id   AF-A0A8G2I305-F1
#
_cell.length_a   1.000
_cell.length_b   1.000
_cell.length_c   1.000
_cell.angle_alpha   90.00
_cell.angle_beta   90.00
_cell.angle_gamma   90.00
#
_symmetry.space_group_name_H-M   'P 1'
#
loop_
_entity.id
_entity.type
_entity.pdbx_description
1 polymer ?
#
loop_
_entity_poly.entity_id
_entity_poly.type
_entity_poly.pdbx_seq_one_letter_code
_entity_poly.pdbx_strand_id
1 'polypeptide(L)'
;MKEMYRESPSMMELVVREHNIQKAIKKVKKNKGAPGIDGMKVSEIQGHFAQYFPEIKQKLLEGTYKPQAVKKVEIPKANGEKACAWYTCRKRQSDTTSN
;
A
#
# COMPACT_ATOMS: atom_id res chain seq x y z
N MET A 1 -37.45 11.04 16.42
CA MET A 1 -36.00 11.22 16.65
C MET A 1 -35.26 9.92 16.35
N LYS A 2 -34.71 9.77 15.14
CA LYS A 2 -33.81 8.64 14.78
C LYS A 2 -32.68 9.05 13.82
N GLU A 3 -32.43 10.36 13.69
CA GLU A 3 -31.54 10.98 12.70
C GLU A 3 -30.52 11.91 13.39
N MET A 4 -29.74 11.38 14.33
CA MET A 4 -28.69 12.16 15.02
C MET A 4 -27.36 11.43 15.14
N TYR A 5 -27.36 10.11 15.21
CA TYR A 5 -26.14 9.31 15.13
C TYR A 5 -25.88 8.91 13.68
N ARG A 6 -25.11 9.74 12.97
CA ARG A 6 -24.41 9.29 11.77
C ARG A 6 -23.38 8.26 12.22
N GLU A 7 -23.64 6.99 11.99
CA GLU A 7 -22.68 5.93 12.22
C GLU A 7 -21.36 6.29 11.53
N SER A 8 -20.28 6.30 12.31
CA SER A 8 -18.98 6.68 11.78
C SER A 8 -18.43 5.50 10.98
N PRO A 9 -18.16 5.66 9.68
CA PRO A 9 -17.72 4.57 8.81
C PRO A 9 -16.44 3.95 9.37
N SER A 10 -16.36 2.63 9.38
CA SER A 10 -15.21 1.94 9.96
C SER A 10 -13.90 2.35 9.28
N MET A 11 -12.78 2.24 9.99
CA MET A 11 -11.47 2.52 9.39
C MET A 11 -11.21 1.67 8.14
N MET A 12 -11.78 0.45 8.07
CA MET A 12 -11.64 -0.42 6.91
C MET A 12 -12.47 0.07 5.71
N GLU A 13 -13.70 0.55 5.93
CA GLU A 13 -14.47 1.25 4.89
C GLU A 13 -13.72 2.47 4.36
N LEU A 14 -13.11 3.28 5.23
CA LEU A 14 -12.31 4.44 4.82
C LEU A 14 -11.12 4.03 3.93
N VAL A 15 -10.44 2.94 4.27
CA VAL A 15 -9.33 2.38 3.48
C VAL A 15 -9.79 1.96 2.09
N VAL A 16 -10.94 1.26 1.96
CA VAL A 16 -11.46 0.78 0.67
C VAL A 16 -12.29 1.81 -0.11
N ARG A 17 -12.31 3.09 0.29
CA ARG A 17 -12.91 4.16 -0.53
C ARG A 17 -12.14 4.34 -1.83
N GLU A 18 -12.87 4.43 -2.94
CA GLU A 18 -12.29 4.56 -4.29
C GLU A 18 -11.28 5.72 -4.38
N HIS A 19 -11.64 6.91 -3.87
CA HIS A 19 -10.74 8.07 -3.77
C HIS A 19 -9.43 7.79 -3.02
N ASN A 20 -9.46 6.98 -1.96
CA ASN A 20 -8.27 6.58 -1.23
C ASN A 20 -7.41 5.61 -2.05
N ILE A 21 -8.04 4.62 -2.70
CA ILE A 21 -7.38 3.65 -3.57
C ILE A 21 -6.75 4.34 -4.79
N GLN A 22 -7.44 5.27 -5.45
CA GLN A 22 -6.89 6.10 -6.53
C GLN A 22 -5.67 6.92 -6.05
N LYS A 23 -5.72 7.50 -4.83
CA LYS A 23 -4.58 8.20 -4.22
C LYS A 23 -3.42 7.25 -3.89
N ALA A 24 -3.71 6.04 -3.41
CA ALA A 24 -2.71 5.01 -3.15
C ALA A 24 -1.99 4.57 -4.43
N ILE A 25 -2.73 4.25 -5.50
CA ILE A 25 -2.19 3.91 -6.82
C ILE A 25 -1.29 5.05 -7.34
N LYS A 26 -1.73 6.32 -7.26
CA LYS A 26 -0.92 7.49 -7.65
C LYS A 26 0.39 7.59 -6.84
N LYS A 27 0.37 7.30 -5.54
CA LYS A 27 1.59 7.24 -4.70
C LYS A 27 2.52 6.08 -5.09
N VAL A 28 1.98 4.87 -5.31
CA VAL A 28 2.76 3.70 -5.76
C VAL A 28 3.41 3.99 -7.11
N LYS A 29 2.70 4.60 -8.05
CA LYS A 29 3.26 5.04 -9.34
C LYS A 29 4.39 6.07 -9.18
N LYS A 30 4.24 7.06 -8.28
CA LYS A 30 5.31 8.04 -7.99
C LYS A 30 6.57 7.39 -7.39
N ASN A 31 6.42 6.33 -6.58
CA ASN A 31 7.54 5.68 -5.91
C ASN A 31 8.47 4.90 -6.84
N LYS A 32 8.06 4.58 -8.08
CA LYS A 32 8.87 3.86 -9.10
C LYS A 32 9.58 2.60 -8.56
N GLY A 33 8.95 1.88 -7.63
CA GLY A 33 9.54 0.71 -6.98
C GLY A 33 9.82 -0.43 -7.96
N ALA A 34 10.83 -1.26 -7.64
CA ALA A 34 11.09 -2.49 -8.37
C ALA A 34 9.88 -3.45 -8.29
N PRO A 35 9.59 -4.25 -9.33
CA PRO A 35 8.49 -5.20 -9.33
C PRO A 35 8.69 -6.28 -8.25
N GLY A 36 7.57 -6.72 -7.68
CA GLY A 36 7.49 -7.72 -6.62
C GLY A 36 7.92 -9.13 -7.05
N ILE A 37 7.42 -10.14 -6.33
CA ILE A 37 7.63 -11.55 -6.71
C ILE A 37 6.90 -11.88 -8.03
N ASP A 38 5.76 -11.21 -8.26
CA ASP A 38 4.81 -11.42 -9.36
C ASP A 38 5.25 -10.78 -10.70
N GLY A 39 6.39 -10.09 -10.73
CA GLY A 39 6.91 -9.41 -11.93
C GLY A 39 6.12 -8.18 -12.41
N MET A 40 4.88 -7.98 -11.96
CA MET A 40 3.95 -6.96 -12.44
C MET A 40 4.54 -5.54 -12.44
N LYS A 41 4.39 -4.86 -13.57
CA LYS A 41 4.90 -3.50 -13.78
C LYS A 41 3.96 -2.45 -13.20
N VAL A 42 4.54 -1.31 -12.84
CA VAL A 42 3.84 -0.13 -12.29
C VAL A 42 2.76 0.42 -13.25
N SER A 43 2.83 0.14 -14.55
CA SER A 43 1.79 0.41 -15.54
C SER A 43 0.54 -0.46 -15.33
N GLU A 44 0.73 -1.78 -15.21
CA GLU A 44 -0.27 -2.85 -15.22
C GLU A 44 -1.18 -2.84 -13.98
N ILE A 45 -0.68 -2.30 -12.85
CA ILE A 45 -1.41 -2.15 -11.57
C ILE A 45 -2.84 -1.59 -11.74
N GLN A 46 -3.06 -0.63 -12.64
CA GLN A 46 -4.40 -0.05 -12.82
C GLN A 46 -5.42 -1.04 -13.43
N GLY A 47 -5.00 -1.87 -14.39
CA GLY A 47 -5.86 -2.90 -14.96
C GLY A 47 -6.16 -4.01 -13.95
N HIS A 48 -5.13 -4.46 -13.23
CA HIS A 48 -5.29 -5.48 -12.18
C HIS A 48 -6.23 -5.02 -11.06
N PHE A 49 -6.11 -3.78 -10.58
CA PHE A 49 -7.07 -3.24 -9.62
C PHE A 49 -8.47 -3.09 -10.23
N ALA A 50 -8.63 -2.62 -11.48
CA ALA A 50 -9.96 -2.54 -12.10
C ALA A 50 -10.68 -3.90 -12.18
N GLN A 51 -9.93 -4.99 -12.37
CA GLN A 51 -10.47 -6.35 -12.45
C GLN A 51 -10.74 -6.98 -11.06
N TYR A 52 -9.77 -6.94 -10.14
CA TYR A 52 -9.83 -7.72 -8.88
C TYR A 52 -10.23 -6.91 -7.64
N PHE A 53 -10.38 -5.57 -7.75
CA PHE A 53 -10.72 -4.75 -6.58
C PHE A 53 -12.05 -5.11 -5.87
N PRO A 54 -13.13 -5.56 -6.54
CA PRO A 54 -14.35 -5.98 -5.83
C PRO A 54 -14.09 -7.15 -4.87
N GLU A 55 -13.37 -8.17 -5.33
CA GLU A 55 -12.99 -9.35 -4.55
C GLU A 55 -12.02 -8.99 -3.41
N ILE A 56 -11.02 -8.16 -3.71
CA ILE A 56 -10.06 -7.67 -2.71
C ILE A 56 -10.78 -6.83 -1.65
N LYS A 57 -11.72 -5.96 -2.04
CA LYS A 57 -12.54 -5.15 -1.12
C LYS A 57 -13.36 -6.03 -0.19
N GLN A 58 -14.01 -7.08 -0.70
CA GLN A 58 -14.76 -8.02 0.12
C GLN A 58 -13.83 -8.72 1.13
N LYS A 59 -12.73 -9.32 0.67
CA LYS A 59 -11.73 -9.98 1.54
C LYS A 59 -11.09 -9.05 2.58
N LEU A 60 -10.99 -7.75 2.28
CA LEU A 60 -10.50 -6.74 3.22
C LEU A 60 -11.54 -6.38 4.30
N LEU A 61 -12.84 -6.33 3.96
CA LEU A 61 -13.92 -6.08 4.92
C LEU A 61 -14.20 -7.31 5.80
N GLU A 62 -14.08 -8.51 5.24
CA GLU A 62 -14.18 -9.78 5.97
C GLU A 62 -12.92 -10.12 6.81
N GLY A 63 -11.82 -9.38 6.63
CA GLY A 63 -10.53 -9.69 7.27
C GLY A 63 -9.81 -10.94 6.74
N THR A 64 -10.33 -11.56 5.67
CA THR A 64 -9.80 -12.80 5.07
C THR A 64 -8.63 -12.58 4.10
N TYR A 65 -8.33 -11.32 3.75
CA TYR A 65 -7.27 -10.95 2.81
C TYR A 65 -5.86 -11.34 3.30
N LYS A 66 -5.18 -12.21 2.54
CA LYS A 66 -3.79 -12.63 2.79
C LYS A 66 -2.85 -11.96 1.77
N PRO A 67 -1.90 -11.11 2.19
CA PRO A 67 -0.93 -10.50 1.28
C PRO A 67 0.09 -11.54 0.78
N GLN A 68 0.64 -11.29 -0.41
CA GLN A 68 1.68 -12.14 -1.01
C GLN A 68 3.05 -11.91 -0.36
N ALA A 69 3.96 -12.88 -0.55
CA ALA A 69 5.29 -12.86 0.05
C ALA A 69 6.16 -11.71 -0.49
N VAL A 70 6.78 -10.94 0.42
CA VAL A 70 7.64 -9.82 0.04
C VAL A 70 8.98 -10.31 -0.51
N LYS A 71 9.29 -9.89 -1.74
CA LYS A 71 10.57 -10.17 -2.41
C LYS A 71 11.74 -9.58 -1.63
N LYS A 72 12.61 -10.46 -1.12
CA LYS A 72 13.89 -10.06 -0.51
C LYS A 72 14.81 -9.52 -1.62
N VAL A 73 15.33 -8.32 -1.43
CA VAL A 73 16.35 -7.70 -2.28
C VAL A 73 17.51 -7.32 -1.36
N GLU A 74 18.71 -7.77 -1.69
CA GLU A 74 19.94 -7.27 -1.06
C GLU A 74 20.21 -5.86 -1.58
N ILE A 75 20.33 -4.89 -0.68
CA ILE A 75 20.75 -3.54 -1.04
C ILE A 75 22.23 -3.39 -0.63
N PRO A 76 23.16 -3.18 -1.58
CA PRO A 76 24.54 -2.86 -1.24
C PRO A 76 24.60 -1.46 -0.65
N LYS A 77 25.18 -1.33 0.56
CA LYS A 77 25.54 -0.03 1.15
C LYS A 77 26.94 0.40 0.70
N ALA A 78 27.23 1.69 0.78
CA ALA A 78 28.56 2.24 0.50
C ALA A 78 29.69 1.63 1.37
N ASN A 79 29.38 1.20 2.59
CA ASN A 79 30.35 0.62 3.54
C ASN A 79 30.55 -0.91 3.37
N GLY A 80 30.22 -1.47 2.20
CA GLY A 80 30.37 -2.91 1.90
C GLY A 80 29.35 -3.85 2.58
N GLU A 81 28.74 -3.44 3.69
CA GLU A 81 27.67 -4.20 4.35
C GLU A 81 26.45 -4.42 3.43
N LYS A 82 26.07 -5.70 3.25
CA LYS A 82 24.79 -6.07 2.66
C LYS A 82 23.65 -5.83 3.65
N ALA A 83 22.64 -5.03 3.27
CA ALA A 83 21.47 -4.80 4.09
C ALA A 83 20.19 -5.37 3.46
N CYS A 84 19.43 -6.11 4.26
CA CYS A 84 18.06 -6.51 3.91
C CYS A 84 17.12 -5.29 4.02
N ALA A 85 16.32 -5.06 2.97
CA ALA A 85 15.60 -3.80 2.74
C ALA A 85 14.49 -3.38 3.75
N TRP A 86 14.24 -4.13 4.83
CA TRP A 86 13.11 -3.87 5.74
C TRP A 86 13.40 -2.80 6.81
N TYR A 87 14.66 -2.60 7.23
CA TYR A 87 14.98 -1.65 8.32
C TYR A 87 15.11 -0.18 7.87
N THR A 88 15.58 0.07 6.65
CA THR A 88 15.89 1.44 6.18
C THR A 88 14.65 2.28 5.89
N CYS A 89 13.47 1.66 5.74
CA CYS A 89 12.22 2.38 5.43
C CYS A 89 11.69 3.24 6.61
N ARG A 90 12.20 3.03 7.84
CA ARG A 90 11.74 3.79 9.04
C ARG A 90 12.19 5.26 9.04
N LYS A 91 13.29 5.59 8.35
CA LYS A 91 13.84 6.96 8.18
C LYS A 91 13.07 7.76 7.12
N ARG A 92 11.78 8.02 7.37
CA ARG A 92 10.95 8.94 6.56
C ARG A 92 9.80 9.62 7.32
N GLN A 93 9.51 9.22 8.56
CA GLN A 93 8.45 9.85 9.39
C GLN A 93 8.96 10.95 10.34
N SER A 94 10.28 11.22 10.37
CA SER A 94 10.92 12.18 11.28
C SER A 94 11.14 13.57 10.69
N ASP A 95 11.14 13.71 9.36
CA ASP A 95 11.82 14.83 8.69
C ASP A 95 10.82 15.89 8.16
N THR A 96 9.74 16.16 8.91
CA THR A 96 8.76 17.22 8.60
C THR A 96 8.39 18.07 9.83
N THR A 97 9.39 18.49 10.60
CA THR A 97 9.28 19.55 11.63
C THR A 97 10.59 20.34 11.69
N SER A 98 10.82 21.21 10.71
CA SER A 98 11.80 22.30 10.79
C SER A 98 11.65 23.26 9.60
N ASN A 99 10.67 24.18 9.68
CA ASN A 99 10.76 25.61 9.34
C ASN A 99 9.34 26.21 9.33
#